data_AF-A0A941YHU3-F1
#
_entry.id   AF-A0A941YHU3-F1
#
_cell.length_a   1.000
_cell.length_b   1.000
_cell.length_c   1.000
_cell.angle_alpha   90.00
_cell.angle_beta   90.00
_cell.angle_gamma   90.00
#
_symmetry.space_group_name_H-M   'P 1'
#
loop_
_entity.id
_entity.type
_entity.pdbx_description
1 polymer ?
#
loop_
_entity_poly.entity_id
_entity_poly.type
_entity_poly.pdbx_seq_one_letter_code
_entity_poly.pdbx_strand_id
1 'polypeptide(L)'
;MRTLLLTLLGAFLMIGCREPSVAGLYHIEQSQSTLDQSIASYKINFKVDNTFEMRDGDKVLYQGKWTPANGDVYLNASFKQFGLNYHVHGNKLVAFYGDDEEKRWCWVHD
;
A
#
# COMPACT_ATOMS: atom_id res chain seq x y z
N MET A 1 -36.83 46.09 24.23
CA MET A 1 -35.96 44.89 24.27
C MET A 1 -36.32 44.07 23.04
N ARG A 2 -35.61 44.04 21.90
CA ARG A 2 -34.19 43.77 21.61
C ARG A 2 -33.69 42.55 22.40
N THR A 3 -33.67 41.38 21.77
CA THR A 3 -32.45 40.61 21.44
C THR A 3 -32.84 39.50 20.44
N LEU A 4 -32.29 39.59 19.22
CA LEU A 4 -32.16 38.45 18.30
C LEU A 4 -31.20 37.44 18.93
N LEU A 5 -31.49 36.14 18.85
CA LEU A 5 -30.44 35.11 18.95
C LEU A 5 -30.49 34.23 17.70
N LEU A 6 -29.68 34.60 16.71
CA LEU A 6 -29.12 33.68 15.73
C LEU A 6 -28.12 32.78 16.45
N THR A 7 -28.21 31.47 16.26
CA THR A 7 -27.08 30.52 16.42
C THR A 7 -27.06 29.67 15.15
N LEU A 8 -26.39 30.13 14.10
CA LEU A 8 -25.00 29.79 13.74
C LEU A 8 -24.69 28.29 13.78
N LEU A 9 -24.60 27.73 12.57
CA LEU A 9 -23.64 26.75 12.07
C LEU A 9 -23.08 25.71 13.05
N GLY A 10 -23.42 24.46 12.75
CA GLY A 10 -22.59 23.30 13.08
C GLY A 10 -22.45 22.42 11.85
N ALA A 11 -21.80 22.91 10.79
CA ALA A 11 -21.36 22.07 9.69
C ALA A 11 -20.31 21.09 10.23
N PHE A 12 -20.72 19.86 10.47
CA PHE A 12 -19.84 18.73 10.75
C PHE A 12 -19.01 18.43 9.50
N LEU A 13 -17.92 19.18 9.30
CA LEU A 13 -16.84 18.75 8.42
C LEU A 13 -16.11 17.63 9.15
N MET A 14 -16.63 16.40 9.05
CA MET A 14 -15.81 15.22 9.23
C MET A 14 -14.78 15.23 8.10
N ILE A 15 -13.70 15.98 8.30
CA ILE A 15 -12.46 15.79 7.57
C ILE A 15 -11.96 14.44 8.09
N GLY A 16 -12.54 13.36 7.56
CA GLY A 16 -11.97 12.04 7.71
C GLY A 16 -10.54 12.19 7.23
N CYS A 17 -9.59 12.02 8.14
CA CYS A 17 -8.20 11.73 7.77
C CYS A 17 -8.31 10.54 6.82
N ARG A 18 -8.29 10.82 5.52
CA ARG A 18 -8.36 9.80 4.49
C ARG A 18 -7.07 9.04 4.71
N GLU A 19 -7.19 7.85 5.30
CA GLU A 19 -6.03 6.97 5.46
C GLU A 19 -5.30 6.92 4.12
N PRO A 20 -3.96 6.99 4.11
CA PRO A 20 -3.20 6.82 2.87
C PRO A 20 -3.72 5.57 2.16
N SER A 21 -4.27 5.76 0.97
CA SER A 21 -4.82 4.64 0.22
C SER A 21 -3.65 3.79 -0.24
N VAL A 22 -3.49 2.60 0.35
CA VAL A 22 -2.54 1.58 -0.11
C VAL A 22 -2.86 1.14 -1.55
N ALA A 23 -4.13 1.25 -1.96
CA ALA A 23 -4.54 0.87 -3.30
C ALA A 23 -3.84 1.73 -4.37
N GLY A 24 -3.19 1.08 -5.32
CA GLY A 24 -2.36 1.69 -6.34
C GLY A 24 -1.45 0.69 -7.05
N LEU A 25 -0.84 1.15 -8.14
CA LEU A 25 0.20 0.43 -8.86
C LEU A 25 1.55 0.83 -8.27
N TYR A 26 2.42 -0.15 -8.08
CA TYR A 26 3.76 0.07 -7.57
C TYR A 26 4.80 -0.64 -8.45
N HIS A 27 5.99 -0.05 -8.52
CA HIS A 27 7.19 -0.59 -9.16
C HIS A 27 8.35 -0.68 -8.17
N ILE A 28 9.41 -1.40 -8.50
CA ILE A 28 10.61 -1.49 -7.64
C ILE A 28 11.54 -0.30 -7.89
N GLU A 29 11.93 0.41 -6.82
CA GLU A 29 12.94 1.49 -6.89
C GLU A 29 14.30 0.94 -7.31
N GLN A 30 14.70 1.12 -8.57
CA GLN A 30 15.95 0.57 -9.10
C GLN A 30 17.20 1.28 -8.60
N SER A 31 17.13 2.58 -8.29
CA SER A 31 18.29 3.38 -7.90
C SER A 31 18.93 2.95 -6.58
N GLN A 32 18.18 2.25 -5.73
CA GLN A 32 18.64 1.74 -4.42
C GLN A 32 18.53 0.21 -4.31
N SER A 33 18.05 -0.46 -5.36
CA SER A 33 17.87 -1.91 -5.35
C SER A 33 19.22 -2.62 -5.46
N THR A 34 19.47 -3.59 -4.59
CA THR A 34 20.58 -4.54 -4.74
C THR A 34 20.13 -5.86 -5.37
N LEU A 35 18.88 -5.95 -5.83
CA LEU A 35 18.38 -7.11 -6.54
C LEU A 35 18.81 -7.06 -8.02
N ASP A 36 18.84 -8.25 -8.64
CA ASP A 36 19.15 -8.40 -10.06
C ASP A 36 18.21 -7.53 -10.92
N GLN A 37 18.75 -6.93 -11.99
CA GLN A 37 17.98 -6.09 -12.91
C GLN A 37 16.80 -6.84 -13.55
N SER A 38 16.84 -8.18 -13.53
CA SER A 38 15.74 -9.04 -13.99
C SER A 38 14.39 -8.79 -13.29
N ILE A 39 14.38 -8.15 -12.12
CA ILE A 39 13.13 -7.82 -11.42
C ILE A 39 12.62 -6.40 -11.70
N ALA A 40 13.32 -5.60 -12.50
CA ALA A 40 12.94 -4.21 -12.77
C ALA A 40 11.57 -4.08 -13.46
N SER A 41 11.15 -5.13 -14.17
CA SER A 41 9.83 -5.27 -14.79
C SER A 41 8.71 -5.61 -13.81
N TYR A 42 9.04 -5.90 -12.55
CA TYR A 42 8.06 -6.37 -11.58
C TYR A 42 7.17 -5.21 -11.14
N LYS A 43 5.86 -5.46 -11.13
CA LYS A 43 4.86 -4.53 -10.64
C LYS A 43 3.90 -5.24 -9.70
N ILE A 44 3.40 -4.52 -8.70
CA ILE A 44 2.32 -4.98 -7.85
C ILE A 44 1.19 -3.95 -7.86
N ASN A 45 -0.03 -4.41 -8.07
CA ASN A 45 -1.23 -3.57 -8.06
C ASN A 45 -2.13 -3.97 -6.90
N PHE A 46 -2.31 -3.06 -5.94
CA PHE A 46 -3.27 -3.19 -4.85
C PHE A 46 -4.59 -2.56 -5.29
N LYS A 47 -5.63 -3.35 -5.46
CA LYS A 47 -6.95 -2.89 -5.92
C LYS A 47 -7.81 -2.46 -4.74
N VAL A 48 -8.73 -1.53 -4.97
CA VAL A 48 -9.66 -0.98 -3.97
C VAL A 48 -10.63 -2.00 -3.37
N ASP A 49 -10.77 -3.18 -3.99
CA ASP A 49 -11.59 -4.29 -3.51
C ASP A 49 -10.82 -5.26 -2.60
N ASN A 50 -9.65 -4.86 -2.11
CA ASN A 50 -8.74 -5.64 -1.27
C ASN A 50 -8.17 -6.89 -1.96
N THR A 51 -8.09 -6.89 -3.29
CA THR A 51 -7.31 -7.86 -4.06
C THR A 51 -6.00 -7.26 -4.55
N PHE A 52 -5.00 -8.09 -4.79
CA PHE A 52 -3.74 -7.67 -5.41
C PHE A 52 -3.34 -8.59 -6.56
N GLU A 53 -2.52 -8.05 -7.45
CA GLU A 53 -1.91 -8.78 -8.55
C GLU A 53 -0.46 -8.33 -8.72
N MET A 54 0.47 -9.27 -8.72
CA MET A 54 1.88 -9.04 -9.00
C MET A 54 2.23 -9.64 -10.36
N ARG A 55 2.95 -8.87 -11.17
CA ARG A 55 3.28 -9.19 -12.55
C ARG A 55 4.76 -8.99 -12.84
N ASP A 56 5.23 -9.74 -13.83
CA ASP A 56 6.46 -9.49 -14.57
C ASP A 56 6.08 -9.25 -16.04
N GLY A 57 6.02 -7.97 -16.44
CA GLY A 57 5.42 -7.57 -17.71
C GLY A 57 3.98 -8.06 -17.84
N ASP A 58 3.72 -8.89 -18.86
CA ASP A 58 2.39 -9.43 -19.14
C ASP A 58 2.04 -10.68 -18.32
N LYS A 59 3.01 -11.27 -17.62
CA LYS A 59 2.83 -12.52 -16.87
C LYS A 59 2.40 -12.23 -15.44
N VAL A 60 1.26 -12.78 -15.02
CA VAL A 60 0.85 -12.79 -13.61
C VAL A 60 1.72 -13.78 -12.85
N LEU A 61 2.43 -13.30 -11.83
CA LEU A 61 3.24 -14.10 -10.92
C LEU A 61 2.43 -14.52 -9.70
N TYR A 62 1.72 -13.57 -9.08
CA TYR A 62 0.94 -13.78 -7.88
C TYR A 62 -0.36 -12.98 -7.91
N GLN A 63 -1.38 -13.51 -7.24
CA GLN A 63 -2.62 -12.81 -7.00
C GLN A 63 -3.23 -13.30 -5.69
N GLY A 64 -4.01 -12.46 -5.03
CA GLY A 64 -4.62 -12.81 -3.76
C GLY A 64 -5.39 -11.65 -3.15
N LYS A 65 -5.61 -11.75 -1.85
CA LYS A 65 -6.20 -10.67 -1.04
C LYS A 65 -5.12 -9.96 -0.24
N TRP A 66 -5.39 -8.73 0.16
CA TRP A 66 -4.56 -7.99 1.10
C TRP A 66 -5.42 -7.36 2.19
N THR A 67 -4.80 -7.00 3.31
CA THR A 67 -5.47 -6.34 4.43
C THR A 67 -4.55 -5.26 5.00
N PRO A 68 -4.99 -3.98 5.02
CA PRO A 68 -4.25 -2.94 5.72
C PRO A 68 -4.48 -3.07 7.24
N ALA A 69 -3.43 -2.95 8.02
CA ALA A 69 -3.53 -2.88 9.48
C ALA A 69 -2.31 -2.21 10.10
N ASN A 70 -2.52 -1.25 11.01
CA ASN A 70 -1.46 -0.61 11.82
C ASN A 70 -0.27 -0.02 11.02
N GLY A 71 -0.51 0.51 9.82
CA GLY A 71 0.57 1.01 8.96
C GLY A 71 1.25 -0.06 8.11
N ASP A 72 0.70 -1.27 8.09
CA ASP A 72 1.21 -2.39 7.31
C ASP A 72 0.18 -2.89 6.29
N VAL A 73 0.68 -3.70 5.35
CA VAL A 73 -0.09 -4.41 4.33
C VAL A 73 0.22 -5.89 4.47
N TYR A 74 -0.80 -6.67 4.84
CA TYR A 74 -0.69 -8.12 4.98
C TYR A 74 -1.22 -8.80 3.73
N LEU A 75 -0.39 -9.60 3.06
CA LEU A 75 -0.81 -10.36 1.89
C LEU A 75 -1.36 -11.74 2.29
N ASN A 76 -2.53 -12.07 1.77
CA ASN A 76 -3.11 -13.41 1.82
C ASN A 76 -3.14 -13.98 0.41
N ALA A 77 -2.05 -14.66 0.05
CA ALA A 77 -1.88 -15.29 -1.26
C ALA A 77 -2.20 -16.80 -1.19
N SER A 78 -2.75 -17.33 -2.28
CA SER A 78 -3.08 -18.76 -2.41
C SER A 78 -1.85 -19.68 -2.37
N PHE A 79 -0.65 -19.14 -2.58
CA PHE A 79 0.62 -19.87 -2.58
C PHE A 79 1.49 -19.42 -1.41
N LYS A 80 1.78 -20.37 -0.50
CA LYS A 80 2.49 -20.18 0.77
C LYS A 80 3.95 -19.71 0.67
N GLN A 81 4.51 -19.45 -0.51
CA GLN A 81 5.97 -19.37 -0.70
C GLN A 81 6.59 -17.98 -0.56
N PHE A 82 5.80 -16.90 -0.52
CA PHE A 82 6.33 -15.56 -0.31
C PHE A 82 5.51 -14.86 0.78
N GLY A 83 5.96 -14.99 2.03
CA GLY A 83 5.43 -14.24 3.18
C GLY A 83 5.83 -12.77 3.13
N LEU A 84 5.46 -12.08 2.06
CA LEU A 84 5.75 -10.66 1.85
C LEU A 84 4.60 -9.83 2.43
N ASN A 85 4.72 -9.48 3.71
CA ASN A 85 3.96 -8.35 4.25
C ASN A 85 4.81 -7.08 4.08
N TYR A 86 4.18 -5.90 4.18
CA TYR A 86 4.89 -4.65 3.95
C TYR A 86 4.58 -3.58 5.00
N HIS A 87 5.59 -2.82 5.41
CA HIS A 87 5.38 -1.56 6.11
C HIS A 87 5.11 -0.45 5.11
N VAL A 88 4.17 0.44 5.43
CA VAL A 88 3.83 1.62 4.63
C VAL A 88 4.67 2.81 5.10
N HIS A 89 5.60 3.24 4.24
CA HIS A 89 6.48 4.38 4.48
C HIS A 89 6.18 5.48 3.47
N GLY A 90 5.12 6.26 3.71
CA GLY A 90 4.67 7.31 2.79
C GLY A 90 4.19 6.72 1.46
N ASN A 91 4.93 6.97 0.37
CA ASN A 91 4.65 6.40 -0.96
C ASN A 91 5.40 5.09 -1.23
N LYS A 92 6.06 4.52 -0.23
CA LYS A 92 6.85 3.29 -0.35
C LYS A 92 6.24 2.14 0.45
N LEU A 93 6.40 0.93 -0.06
CA LEU A 93 6.16 -0.29 0.70
C LEU A 93 7.48 -1.06 0.84
N VAL A 94 7.88 -1.33 2.08
CA VAL A 94 9.10 -2.07 2.40
C VAL A 94 8.68 -3.44 2.92
N ALA A 95 9.15 -4.51 2.27
CA ALA A 95 8.80 -5.86 2.69
C ALA A 95 9.39 -6.15 4.07
N PHE A 96 8.72 -6.99 4.87
CA PHE A 96 9.25 -7.44 6.16
C PHE A 96 8.97 -8.92 6.40
N TYR A 97 9.83 -9.54 7.21
CA TYR A 97 9.75 -10.93 7.64
C TYR A 97 9.85 -11.00 9.17
N GLY A 98 8.73 -11.25 9.84
CA GLY A 98 8.68 -11.11 11.30
C GLY A 98 8.81 -9.64 11.69
N ASP A 99 9.86 -9.29 12.44
CA ASP A 99 10.14 -7.90 12.85
C ASP A 99 11.23 -7.23 11.98
N ASP A 100 11.81 -7.95 11.02
CA ASP A 100 12.94 -7.47 10.22
C ASP A 100 12.50 -6.98 8.84
N GLU A 101 12.90 -5.76 8.47
CA GLU A 101 12.70 -5.19 7.14
C GLU A 101 13.67 -5.78 6.10
N GLU A 102 13.14 -6.06 4.90
CA GLU A 102 13.92 -6.30 3.69
C GLU A 102 14.37 -4.97 3.09
N LYS A 103 15.67 -4.71 3.16
CA LYS A 103 16.27 -3.42 2.75
C LYS A 103 16.88 -3.45 1.36
N ARG A 104 16.88 -4.60 0.68
CA ARG A 104 17.47 -4.72 -0.67
C ARG A 104 16.65 -4.04 -1.75
N TRP A 105 15.37 -3.75 -1.48
CA TRP A 105 14.45 -3.14 -2.44
C TRP A 105 13.20 -2.63 -1.72
N CYS A 106 12.46 -1.73 -2.38
CA CYS A 106 11.12 -1.33 -1.94
C CYS A 106 10.21 -1.12 -3.15
N TRP A 107 8.90 -1.24 -2.93
CA TRP A 107 7.89 -0.79 -3.88
C TRP A 107 7.69 0.72 -3.76
N VAL A 108 7.60 1.43 -4.87
CA VAL A 108 7.28 2.85 -4.95
C VAL A 108 5.98 3.01 -5.71
N HIS A 109 5.07 3.79 -5.14
CA HIS A 109 3.77 4.08 -5.75
C HIS A 109 3.96 4.91 -7.04
N ASP A 110 3.35 4.46 -8.13
CA ASP A 110 3.27 5.17 -9.43
C ASP A 110 2.31 6.37 -9.38
#